data_AF-A0A958K8C2-F1
#
_entry.id   AF-A0A958K8C2-F1
#
_cell.length_a   1.000
_cell.length_b   1.000
_cell.length_c   1.000
_cell.angle_alpha   90.00
_cell.angle_beta   90.00
_cell.angle_gamma   90.00
#
_symmetry.space_group_name_H-M   'P 1'
#
loop_
_entity.id
_entity.type
_entity.pdbx_description
1 polymer ?
#
loop_
_entity_poly.entity_id
_entity_poly.type
_entity_poly.pdbx_seq_one_letter_code
_entity_poly.pdbx_strand_id
1 'polypeptide(L)'
;MLRRVSIITYLRIASALLIAASVTTIIYTVPLVPEVNRHFFFSEDDPQLESERDITAMFGESNLVVLAIEGDISSSGYFEKISTLSESLLAISGVRSLKSLSNGPPGLEEALSGPLWRRLLIFDDNSGSNIVVIVEEKNFSK
;
A
#
# COMPACT_ATOMS: atom_id res chain seq x y z
N MET A 1 -40.17 -55.63 10.56
CA MET A 1 -39.38 -55.52 9.31
C MET A 1 -38.12 -54.71 9.61
N LEU A 2 -37.10 -55.36 10.20
CA LEU A 2 -35.87 -54.69 10.66
C LEU A 2 -34.84 -54.71 9.51
N ARG A 3 -34.56 -53.53 8.98
CA ARG A 3 -33.66 -53.28 7.84
C ARG A 3 -32.23 -53.66 8.25
N ARG A 4 -31.75 -54.85 7.82
CA ARG A 4 -30.32 -55.22 7.91
C ARG A 4 -29.52 -54.26 7.02
N VAL A 5 -29.03 -53.19 7.62
CA VAL A 5 -28.09 -52.29 6.95
C VAL A 5 -26.76 -53.04 6.83
N SER A 6 -26.29 -53.21 5.59
CA SER A 6 -25.03 -53.93 5.30
C SER A 6 -23.85 -53.14 5.87
N ILE A 7 -22.82 -53.85 6.34
CA ILE A 7 -21.55 -53.28 6.85
C ILE A 7 -20.95 -52.29 5.84
N ILE A 8 -21.13 -52.55 4.55
CA ILE A 8 -20.70 -51.69 3.43
C ILE A 8 -21.36 -50.30 3.48
N THR A 9 -22.62 -50.22 3.90
CA THR A 9 -23.34 -48.94 4.04
C THR A 9 -22.75 -48.11 5.18
N TYR A 10 -22.42 -48.73 6.32
CA TYR A 10 -21.74 -48.04 7.43
C TYR A 10 -20.35 -47.56 7.02
N LEU A 11 -19.60 -48.38 6.27
CA LEU A 11 -18.28 -48.02 5.78
C LEU A 11 -18.34 -46.78 4.86
N ARG A 12 -19.33 -46.73 3.95
CA ARG A 12 -19.55 -45.58 3.05
C ARG A 12 -19.95 -44.31 3.79
N ILE A 13 -20.80 -44.43 4.82
CA ILE A 13 -21.18 -43.29 5.65
C ILE A 13 -19.97 -42.78 6.44
N ALA A 14 -19.17 -43.67 7.02
CA ALA A 14 -17.96 -43.31 7.74
C ALA A 14 -16.93 -42.61 6.83
N SER A 15 -16.71 -43.11 5.61
CA SER A 15 -15.82 -42.44 4.65
C SER A 15 -16.33 -41.06 4.23
N ALA A 16 -17.64 -40.91 4.01
CA ALA A 16 -18.23 -39.62 3.64
C ALA A 16 -18.08 -38.59 4.78
N LEU A 17 -18.28 -39.02 6.02
CA LEU A 17 -18.09 -38.17 7.20
C LEU A 17 -16.62 -37.76 7.36
N LEU A 18 -15.68 -38.67 7.09
CA LEU A 18 -14.25 -38.38 7.20
C LEU A 18 -13.82 -37.37 6.14
N ILE A 19 -14.29 -37.52 4.89
CA ILE A 19 -14.05 -36.54 3.82
C ILE A 19 -14.65 -35.19 4.18
N ALA A 20 -15.91 -35.16 4.64
CA ALA A 20 -16.57 -33.93 5.03
C ALA A 20 -15.80 -33.22 6.16
N ALA A 21 -15.39 -33.98 7.20
CA ALA A 21 -14.59 -33.45 8.30
C ALA A 21 -13.26 -32.88 7.81
N SER A 22 -12.53 -33.59 6.93
CA SER A 22 -11.27 -33.10 6.38
C SER A 22 -11.45 -31.82 5.56
N VAL A 23 -12.48 -31.76 4.70
CA VAL A 23 -12.80 -30.56 3.89
C VAL A 23 -13.16 -29.39 4.81
N THR A 24 -13.99 -29.63 5.82
CA THR A 24 -14.33 -28.63 6.83
C THR A 24 -13.08 -28.13 7.54
N THR A 25 -12.22 -29.03 8.03
CA THR A 25 -10.96 -28.64 8.67
C THR A 25 -10.13 -27.75 7.74
N ILE A 26 -9.89 -28.15 6.49
CA ILE A 26 -9.10 -27.36 5.53
C ILE A 26 -9.70 -25.96 5.32
N ILE A 27 -11.02 -25.86 5.11
CA ILE A 27 -11.69 -24.58 4.90
C ILE A 27 -11.56 -23.65 6.11
N TYR A 28 -11.56 -24.19 7.32
CA TYR A 28 -11.48 -23.39 8.55
C TYR A 28 -10.04 -23.13 9.03
N THR A 29 -9.07 -23.93 8.60
CA THR A 29 -7.67 -23.78 9.04
C THR A 29 -6.77 -23.11 8.01
N VAL A 30 -7.08 -23.23 6.71
CA VAL A 30 -6.25 -22.67 5.65
C VAL A 30 -6.81 -21.29 5.27
N PRO A 31 -5.98 -20.23 5.23
CA PRO A 31 -6.41 -18.95 4.70
C PRO A 31 -6.73 -19.09 3.21
N LEU A 32 -8.02 -19.11 2.87
CA LEU A 32 -8.51 -19.23 1.49
C LEU A 32 -8.45 -17.91 0.72
N VAL A 33 -8.14 -16.81 1.41
CA VAL A 33 -7.87 -15.51 0.79
C VAL A 33 -6.38 -15.47 0.47
N PRO A 34 -5.98 -15.41 -0.81
CA PRO A 34 -4.58 -15.26 -1.15
C PRO A 34 -4.08 -13.89 -0.67
N GLU A 35 -3.16 -13.89 0.29
CA GLU A 35 -2.44 -12.69 0.69
C GLU A 35 -1.17 -12.56 -0.16
N VAL A 36 -1.10 -11.50 -0.94
CA VAL A 36 0.13 -11.13 -1.66
C VAL A 36 1.00 -10.35 -0.68
N ASN A 37 1.75 -11.06 0.17
CA ASN A 37 2.75 -10.44 1.02
C ASN A 37 4.06 -10.22 0.24
N ARG A 38 4.97 -9.38 0.75
CA ARG A 38 6.29 -9.16 0.14
C ARG A 38 7.11 -10.46 0.02
N HIS A 39 6.84 -11.44 0.89
CA HIS A 39 7.50 -12.76 0.91
C HIS A 39 6.96 -13.72 -0.16
N PHE A 40 5.95 -13.32 -0.94
CA PHE A 40 5.41 -14.12 -2.03
C PHE A 40 6.34 -14.11 -3.26
N PHE A 41 7.07 -13.02 -3.47
CA PHE A 41 7.94 -12.84 -4.63
C PHE A 41 9.41 -13.14 -4.34
N PHE A 42 9.82 -13.14 -3.07
CA PHE A 42 11.19 -13.34 -2.64
C PHE A 42 11.25 -14.32 -1.47
N SER A 43 12.25 -15.21 -1.48
CA SER A 43 12.47 -16.16 -0.39
C SER A 43 12.93 -15.43 0.87
N GLU A 44 12.49 -15.86 2.04
CA GLU A 44 12.87 -15.23 3.33
C GLU A 44 14.40 -15.21 3.55
N ASP A 45 15.11 -16.19 3.01
CA ASP A 45 16.58 -16.30 3.09
C ASP A 45 17.33 -15.55 1.97
N ASP A 46 16.65 -14.69 1.19
CA ASP A 46 17.34 -13.90 0.18
C ASP A 46 18.25 -12.85 0.86
N PRO A 47 19.57 -12.85 0.61
CA PRO A 47 20.49 -11.89 1.22
C PRO A 47 20.17 -10.43 0.89
N GLN A 48 19.39 -10.16 -0.17
CA GLN A 48 18.88 -8.81 -0.46
C GLN A 48 17.82 -8.37 0.56
N LEU A 49 16.98 -9.29 1.07
CA LEU A 49 15.98 -8.96 2.09
C LEU A 49 16.62 -8.62 3.43
N GLU A 50 17.72 -9.27 3.81
CA GLU A 50 18.47 -8.91 5.03
C GLU A 50 18.98 -7.46 4.97
N SER A 51 19.52 -7.06 3.81
CA SER A 51 19.96 -5.68 3.61
C SER A 51 18.80 -4.67 3.63
N GLU A 52 17.65 -5.03 3.03
CA GLU A 52 16.45 -4.20 3.07
C GLU A 52 15.87 -4.06 4.49
N ARG A 53 15.95 -5.11 5.31
CA ARG A 53 15.53 -5.08 6.71
C ARG A 53 16.40 -4.13 7.54
N ASP A 54 17.71 -4.18 7.34
CA ASP A 54 18.65 -3.27 8.02
C ASP A 54 18.40 -1.81 7.63
N ILE A 55 18.19 -1.53 6.33
CA ILE A 55 17.85 -0.19 5.83
C ILE A 55 16.52 0.28 6.42
N THR A 56 15.50 -0.57 6.39
CA THR A 56 14.18 -0.26 6.96
C THR A 56 14.26 -0.03 8.46
N ALA A 57 15.07 -0.79 9.20
CA ALA A 57 15.27 -0.58 10.63
C ALA A 57 15.97 0.75 10.94
N MET A 58 16.91 1.18 10.10
CA MET A 58 17.66 2.43 10.28
C MET A 58 16.87 3.69 9.85
N PHE A 59 16.14 3.62 8.74
CA PHE A 59 15.53 4.79 8.10
C PHE A 59 14.00 4.82 8.21
N GLY A 60 13.39 3.70 8.64
CA GLY A 60 11.95 3.49 8.62
C GLY A 60 11.43 3.18 7.22
N GLU A 61 10.23 2.61 7.15
CA GLU A 61 9.52 2.43 5.89
C GLU A 61 8.55 3.59 5.65
N SER A 62 8.44 4.04 4.40
CA SER A 62 7.48 5.09 4.03
C SER A 62 6.84 4.79 2.69
N ASN A 63 5.50 4.81 2.67
CA ASN A 63 4.74 4.71 1.45
C ASN A 63 4.57 6.09 0.83
N LEU A 64 4.84 6.20 -0.46
CA LEU A 64 4.79 7.44 -1.22
C LEU A 64 3.65 7.39 -2.25
N VAL A 65 2.82 8.41 -2.24
CA VAL A 65 1.81 8.66 -3.28
C VAL A 65 2.15 9.98 -3.96
N VAL A 66 2.37 9.95 -5.27
CA VAL A 66 2.67 11.15 -6.06
C VAL A 66 1.46 11.52 -6.90
N LEU A 67 0.95 12.73 -6.71
CA LEU A 67 -0.13 13.31 -7.49
C LEU A 67 0.46 14.28 -8.51
N ALA A 68 0.26 13.99 -9.79
CA ALA A 68 0.63 14.87 -10.90
C ALA A 68 -0.53 15.84 -11.19
N ILE A 69 -0.30 17.14 -11.02
CA ILE A 69 -1.31 18.17 -11.22
C ILE A 69 -0.89 19.05 -12.39
N GLU A 70 -1.73 19.11 -13.42
CA GLU A 70 -1.52 19.98 -14.58
C GLU A 70 -2.10 21.38 -14.33
N GLY A 71 -1.43 22.40 -14.87
CA GLY A 71 -1.89 23.78 -14.86
C GLY A 71 -0.76 24.80 -14.92
N ASP A 72 -1.13 26.07 -15.06
CA ASP A 72 -0.17 27.17 -15.06
C ASP A 72 0.36 27.45 -13.64
N ILE A 73 1.54 26.90 -13.35
CA ILE A 73 2.22 27.03 -12.05
C ILE A 73 2.58 28.47 -11.69
N SER A 74 2.62 29.39 -12.67
CA SER A 74 2.94 30.81 -12.45
C SER A 74 1.72 31.64 -12.06
N SER A 75 0.52 31.08 -12.23
CA SER A 75 -0.73 31.76 -11.87
C SER A 75 -0.99 31.71 -10.37
N SER A 76 -1.46 32.83 -9.80
CA SER A 76 -1.83 32.90 -8.39
C SER A 76 -2.94 31.92 -8.02
N GLY A 77 -3.92 31.72 -8.91
CA GLY A 77 -5.02 30.78 -8.71
C GLY A 77 -4.59 29.31 -8.71
N TYR A 78 -3.46 28.96 -9.33
CA TYR A 78 -2.92 27.60 -9.26
C TYR A 78 -2.34 27.34 -7.87
N PHE A 79 -1.55 28.27 -7.34
CA PHE A 79 -0.96 28.13 -6.00
C PHE A 79 -2.03 27.97 -4.91
N GLU A 80 -3.10 28.77 -4.98
CA GLU A 80 -4.22 28.67 -4.04
C GLU A 80 -4.88 27.28 -4.07
N LYS A 81 -5.15 26.76 -5.28
CA LYS A 81 -5.70 25.39 -5.45
C LYS A 81 -4.78 24.32 -4.88
N ILE A 82 -3.47 24.44 -5.10
CA ILE A 82 -2.47 23.51 -4.53
C ILE A 82 -2.43 23.62 -3.01
N SER A 83 -2.56 24.83 -2.44
CA SER A 83 -2.66 25.02 -0.99
C SER A 83 -3.88 24.32 -0.42
N THR A 84 -5.07 24.59 -0.95
CA THR A 84 -6.32 23.98 -0.48
C THR A 84 -6.31 22.46 -0.62
N LEU A 85 -5.78 21.94 -1.74
CA LEU A 85 -5.64 20.50 -1.94
C LEU A 85 -4.66 19.90 -0.94
N SER A 86 -3.51 20.54 -0.72
CA SER A 86 -2.51 20.10 0.25
C SER A 86 -3.07 20.05 1.68
N GLU A 87 -3.79 21.08 2.10
CA GLU A 87 -4.44 21.12 3.42
C GLU A 87 -5.48 19.99 3.57
N SER A 88 -6.27 19.75 2.52
CA SER A 88 -7.26 18.67 2.50
C SER A 88 -6.59 17.29 2.60
N LEU A 89 -5.46 17.09 1.93
CA LEU A 89 -4.69 15.85 1.99
C LEU A 89 -4.06 15.63 3.36
N LEU A 90 -3.50 16.69 3.99
CA LEU A 90 -2.94 16.60 5.35
C LEU A 90 -3.99 16.23 6.40
N ALA A 91 -5.26 16.57 6.17
CA ALA A 91 -6.36 16.22 7.08
C ALA A 91 -6.76 14.73 7.01
N ILE A 92 -6.29 13.97 6.01
CA ILE A 92 -6.63 12.56 5.85
C ILE A 92 -5.85 11.73 6.88
N SER A 93 -6.58 10.92 7.67
CA SER A 93 -5.97 9.97 8.61
C SER A 93 -5.04 9.00 7.89
N GLY A 94 -3.81 8.88 8.37
CA GLY A 94 -2.75 8.07 7.77
C GLY A 94 -1.83 8.85 6.82
N VAL A 95 -2.11 10.13 6.53
CA VAL A 95 -1.11 11.01 5.89
C VAL A 95 -0.16 11.53 6.97
N ARG A 96 1.11 11.13 6.88
CA ARG A 96 2.15 11.57 7.84
C ARG A 96 2.64 12.97 7.51
N SER A 97 2.88 13.22 6.23
CA SER A 97 3.39 14.51 5.75
C SER A 97 3.21 14.60 4.24
N LEU A 98 3.33 15.79 3.66
CA LEU A 98 3.42 15.95 2.21
C LEU A 98 4.46 16.99 1.81
N LYS A 99 4.78 17.03 0.52
CA LYS A 99 5.57 18.07 -0.13
C LYS A 99 4.83 18.55 -1.37
N SER A 100 4.65 19.85 -1.52
CA SER A 100 3.99 20.49 -2.66
C SER A 100 4.57 21.90 -2.85
N LEU A 101 4.16 22.61 -3.91
CA LEU A 101 4.56 24.01 -4.08
C LEU A 101 4.14 24.91 -2.92
N SER A 102 3.02 24.59 -2.24
CA SER A 102 2.54 25.32 -1.05
C SER A 102 3.07 24.77 0.28
N ASN A 103 3.72 23.60 0.27
CA ASN A 103 4.27 22.96 1.46
C ASN A 103 5.66 22.39 1.16
N GLY A 104 6.67 23.26 1.10
CA GLY A 104 8.04 22.87 0.83
C GLY A 104 8.93 24.07 0.55
N PRO A 105 9.08 24.49 -0.72
CA PRO A 105 9.86 25.65 -1.07
C PRO A 105 9.21 26.94 -0.50
N PRO A 106 10.02 27.98 -0.16
CA PRO A 106 9.51 29.28 0.27
C PRO A 106 8.62 29.99 -0.77
N GLY A 107 8.79 29.66 -2.05
CA GLY A 107 8.05 30.24 -3.16
C GLY A 107 8.36 29.53 -4.48
N LEU A 108 7.69 29.96 -5.55
CA LEU A 108 7.86 29.40 -6.88
C LEU A 108 9.29 29.62 -7.43
N GLU A 109 9.92 30.75 -7.10
CA GLU A 109 11.29 31.06 -7.55
C GLU A 109 12.30 30.08 -6.94
N GLU A 110 12.23 29.81 -5.64
CA GLU A 110 13.04 28.80 -4.96
C GLU A 110 12.71 27.39 -5.44
N ALA A 111 11.45 27.12 -5.78
CA ALA A 111 11.04 25.85 -6.35
C ALA A 111 11.68 25.60 -7.73
N LEU A 112 11.79 26.65 -8.55
CA LEU A 112 12.36 26.59 -9.89
C LEU A 112 13.90 26.58 -9.89
N SER A 113 14.52 27.35 -9.01
CA SER A 113 15.98 27.48 -8.91
C SER A 113 16.63 26.36 -8.10
N GLY A 114 15.90 25.78 -7.14
CA GLY A 114 16.40 24.72 -6.28
C GLY A 114 16.46 23.36 -7.00
N PRO A 115 17.62 22.67 -7.04
CA PRO A 115 17.76 21.41 -7.78
C PRO A 115 16.91 20.26 -7.21
N LEU A 116 16.60 20.28 -5.91
CA LEU A 116 15.71 19.31 -5.29
C LEU A 116 14.25 19.58 -5.67
N TRP A 117 13.78 20.80 -5.45
CA TRP A 117 12.38 21.17 -5.68
C TRP A 117 12.01 21.12 -7.16
N ARG A 118 12.90 21.57 -8.04
CA ARG A 118 12.67 21.53 -9.49
C ARG A 118 12.43 20.11 -9.99
N ARG A 119 13.21 19.14 -9.49
CA ARG A 119 13.11 17.73 -9.88
C ARG A 119 11.93 17.02 -9.22
N LEU A 120 11.64 17.36 -7.96
CA LEU A 120 10.60 16.67 -7.19
C LEU A 120 9.21 17.20 -7.52
N LEU A 121 9.05 18.52 -7.64
CA LEU A 121 7.76 19.19 -7.62
C LEU A 121 7.35 19.79 -8.97
N ILE A 122 8.24 19.98 -9.94
CA ILE A 122 7.89 20.73 -11.17
C ILE A 122 8.15 19.86 -12.39
N PHE A 123 7.19 19.80 -13.32
CA PHE A 123 7.38 19.08 -14.58
C PHE A 123 8.46 19.75 -15.43
N ASP A 124 9.18 18.99 -16.25
CA ASP A 124 10.29 19.53 -17.04
C ASP A 124 9.84 20.69 -17.97
N ASP A 125 8.63 20.60 -18.51
CA ASP A 125 7.99 21.59 -19.39
C ASP A 125 7.25 22.73 -18.65
N ASN A 126 7.27 22.73 -17.30
CA ASN A 126 6.51 23.64 -16.44
C ASN A 126 4.97 23.60 -16.63
N SER A 127 4.43 22.54 -17.23
CA SER A 127 2.98 22.40 -17.46
C SER A 127 2.19 21.96 -16.22
N GLY A 128 2.86 21.82 -15.08
CA GLY A 128 2.26 21.35 -13.85
C GLY A 128 3.26 21.12 -12.72
N SER A 129 2.75 20.58 -11.62
CA SER A 129 3.52 20.27 -10.42
C SER A 129 3.08 18.97 -9.75
N ASN A 130 4.00 18.34 -9.01
CA ASN A 130 3.70 17.20 -8.15
C ASN A 130 3.28 17.63 -6.74
N ILE A 131 2.41 16.82 -6.13
CA ILE A 131 2.25 16.72 -4.67
C ILE A 131 2.73 15.33 -4.26
N VAL A 132 3.75 15.29 -3.41
CA VAL A 132 4.31 14.04 -2.86
C VAL A 132 3.77 13.84 -1.47
N VAL A 133 2.92 12.84 -1.29
CA VAL A 133 2.28 12.49 -0.02
C VAL A 133 3.01 11.29 0.58
N ILE A 134 3.44 11.44 1.83
CA ILE A 134 4.02 10.37 2.62
C ILE A 134 2.94 9.86 3.56
N VAL A 135 2.57 8.59 3.40
CA VAL A 135 1.54 7.94 4.21
C VAL A 135 2.16 6.96 5.19
N GLU A 136 1.55 6.85 6.37
CA GLU A 136 1.89 5.84 7.36
C GLU A 136 1.61 4.45 6.77
N GLU A 137 2.53 3.52 6.98
CA GLU A 137 2.23 2.12 6.78
C GLU A 137 1.22 1.71 7.86
N LYS A 138 -0.02 1.42 7.45
CA LYS A 138 -0.88 0.60 8.30
C LYS A 138 -0.22 -0.77 8.36
N ASN A 139 0.25 -1.16 9.54
CA ASN A 139 0.55 -2.55 9.84
C ASN A 139 -0.69 -3.38 9.46
N PHE A 140 -0.66 -4.03 8.30
CA PHE A 140 -1.57 -5.12 7.97
C PHE A 140 -1.11 -6.37 8.74
N SER A 141 -0.95 -6.23 10.06
CA SER A 141 -0.82 -7.36 10.96
C SER A 141 -2.21 -7.62 11.50
N LYS A 142 -2.88 -8.62 10.94
CA LYS A 142 -4.05 -9.25 11.54
C LYS A 142 -3.66 -10.64 12.00
#